data_AF-A0A915JV38-F1
#
_entry.id   AF-A0A915JV38-F1
#
_cell.length_a   1.000
_cell.length_b   1.000
_cell.length_c   1.000
_cell.angle_alpha   90.00
_cell.angle_beta   90.00
_cell.angle_gamma   90.00
#
_symmetry.space_group_name_H-M   'P 1'
#
loop_
_entity.id
_entity.type
_entity.pdbx_description
1 polymer ?
#
loop_
_entity_poly.entity_id
_entity_poly.type
_entity_poly.pdbx_seq_one_letter_code
_entity_poly.pdbx_strand_id
1 'polypeptide(L)'
;MVSPNSALASGGTAPVPLRKPFIRFFTLKAGEIMSELESLRLEAEQLKNQIREARKVAGDTTLSAVAANMEPIGRISMRTRRTLRGHLAKIYAMHWSTDSRNLVSASQDGKLIVWDTYTTNKVSYIVETINTLLKRDDSKKRKGRE
;
A
#
# COMPACT_ATOMS: atom_id res chain seq x y z
N MET A 1 -36.55 -50.53 21.67
CA MET A 1 -37.32 -49.48 22.38
C MET A 1 -36.30 -48.59 23.08
N VAL A 2 -36.01 -47.33 22.75
CA VAL A 2 -36.35 -46.38 21.68
C VAL A 2 -35.08 -45.50 21.53
N SER A 3 -34.73 -45.14 20.30
CA SER A 3 -33.57 -44.30 19.93
C SER A 3 -33.65 -42.86 20.46
N PRO A 4 -32.52 -42.13 20.54
CA PRO A 4 -32.47 -40.72 20.94
C PRO A 4 -32.81 -39.80 19.75
N ASN A 5 -33.54 -38.71 19.98
CA ASN A 5 -33.70 -37.66 18.97
C ASN A 5 -33.84 -36.24 19.56
N SER A 6 -32.99 -35.37 19.03
CA SER A 6 -33.15 -33.93 18.79
C SER A 6 -33.61 -33.00 19.94
N ALA A 7 -32.66 -32.33 20.57
CA ALA A 7 -32.87 -30.98 21.09
C ALA A 7 -32.08 -29.98 20.23
N LEU A 8 -32.82 -29.06 19.61
CA LEU A 8 -32.35 -27.95 18.78
C LEU A 8 -31.48 -26.98 19.61
N ALA A 9 -30.24 -26.77 19.17
CA ALA A 9 -29.37 -25.70 19.67
C ALA A 9 -29.80 -24.36 19.06
N SER A 10 -30.62 -23.59 19.78
CA SER A 10 -30.87 -22.18 19.46
C SER A 10 -29.71 -21.33 19.95
N GLY A 11 -29.04 -20.66 19.01
CA GLY A 11 -27.89 -19.80 19.24
C GLY A 11 -28.16 -18.63 20.17
N GLY A 12 -27.36 -18.55 21.24
CA GLY A 12 -27.09 -17.32 21.98
C GLY A 12 -25.67 -16.87 21.67
N THR A 13 -25.53 -15.86 20.81
CA THR A 13 -24.25 -15.19 20.55
C THR A 13 -23.83 -14.47 21.83
N ALA A 14 -22.94 -15.07 22.62
CA ALA A 14 -22.37 -14.42 23.78
C ALA A 14 -21.60 -13.15 23.31
N PRO A 15 -21.79 -11.99 23.96
CA PRO A 15 -21.07 -10.78 23.59
C PRO A 15 -19.57 -10.98 23.83
N VAL A 16 -18.77 -10.87 22.76
CA VAL A 16 -17.32 -10.89 22.86
C VAL A 16 -16.89 -9.64 23.66
N PRO A 17 -16.20 -9.79 24.79
CA PRO A 17 -15.80 -8.63 25.59
C PRO A 17 -14.82 -7.77 24.80
N LEU A 18 -15.18 -6.50 24.59
CA LEU A 18 -14.28 -5.49 24.04
C LEU A 18 -13.06 -5.35 24.96
N ARG A 19 -11.90 -5.85 24.51
CA ARG A 19 -10.62 -5.61 25.18
C ARG A 19 -10.42 -4.09 25.27
N LYS A 20 -10.48 -3.54 26.48
CA LYS A 20 -10.18 -2.13 26.74
C LYS A 20 -8.77 -1.81 26.21
N PRO A 21 -8.55 -0.67 25.53
CA PRO A 21 -7.21 -0.26 25.13
C PRO A 21 -6.39 -0.03 26.40
N PHE A 22 -5.40 -0.91 26.63
CA PHE A 22 -4.51 -0.88 27.78
C PHE A 22 -3.37 0.11 27.51
N ILE A 23 -3.67 1.39 27.31
CA ILE A 23 -2.62 2.40 27.31
C ILE A 23 -2.33 2.73 28.78
N ARG A 24 -1.38 2.01 29.37
CA ARG A 24 -0.80 2.40 30.66
C ARG A 24 0.21 3.51 30.41
N PHE A 25 -0.06 4.70 30.95
CA PHE A 25 0.97 5.70 31.15
C PHE A 25 1.79 5.28 32.38
N PHE A 26 2.99 4.75 32.14
CA PHE A 26 3.98 4.57 33.21
C PHE A 26 5.00 5.71 33.13
N THR A 27 5.04 6.55 34.17
CA THR A 27 6.22 7.38 34.45
C THR A 27 7.27 6.49 35.10
N LEU A 28 8.02 5.77 34.26
CA LEU A 28 9.13 4.93 34.70
C LEU A 28 10.31 5.82 35.10
N LYS A 29 11.06 5.41 36.13
CA LYS A 29 12.36 6.05 36.42
C LYS A 29 13.31 5.73 35.26
N ALA A 30 14.23 6.64 34.93
CA ALA A 30 15.13 6.50 33.76
C ALA A 30 15.86 5.14 33.69
N GLY A 31 16.18 4.51 34.83
CA GLY A 31 16.77 3.17 34.89
C GLY A 31 15.81 2.02 34.51
N GLU A 32 14.52 2.13 34.84
CA GLU A 32 13.50 1.14 34.46
C GLU A 32 13.19 1.22 32.96
N ILE A 33 13.18 2.44 32.40
CA ILE A 33 13.03 2.68 30.95
C ILE A 33 14.15 2.00 30.17
N MET A 34 15.40 2.14 30.63
CA MET A 34 16.55 1.53 29.96
C MET A 34 16.48 0.00 29.96
N SER A 35 16.09 -0.59 31.08
CA SER A 35 15.96 -2.05 31.19
C SER A 35 14.82 -2.61 30.33
N GLU A 36 13.67 -1.94 30.31
CA GLU A 36 12.52 -2.36 29.49
C GLU A 36 12.76 -2.15 27.99
N LEU A 37 13.47 -1.08 27.62
CA LEU A 37 13.92 -0.84 26.25
C LEU A 37 14.90 -1.92 25.78
N GLU A 38 15.84 -2.32 26.64
CA GLU A 38 16.79 -3.38 26.34
C GLU A 38 16.09 -4.74 26.17
N SER A 39 15.11 -5.06 27.02
CA SER A 39 14.34 -6.30 26.88
C SER A 39 13.50 -6.33 25.60
N LEU A 40 12.83 -5.23 25.26
CA LEU A 40 12.05 -5.13 24.02
C LEU A 40 12.94 -5.19 22.78
N ARG A 41 14.15 -4.61 22.83
CA ARG A 41 15.11 -4.70 21.73
C ARG A 41 15.57 -6.14 21.53
N LEU A 42 15.84 -6.88 22.61
CA LEU A 42 16.23 -8.27 22.54
C LEU A 42 15.10 -9.14 21.96
N GLU A 43 13.87 -8.94 22.42
CA GLU A 43 12.69 -9.64 21.91
C GLU A 43 12.48 -9.36 20.42
N ALA A 44 12.62 -8.10 19.98
CA ALA A 44 12.51 -7.74 18.57
C ALA A 44 13.60 -8.41 17.71
N GLU A 45 14.84 -8.49 18.17
CA GLU A 45 15.90 -9.22 17.47
C GLU A 45 15.63 -10.73 17.42
N GLN A 46 15.11 -11.30 18.50
CA GLN A 46 14.72 -12.71 18.54
C GLN A 46 13.60 -13.02 17.54
N LEU A 47 12.55 -12.20 17.49
CA LEU A 47 11.45 -12.34 16.54
C LEU A 47 11.92 -12.18 15.09
N LYS A 48 12.83 -11.23 14.81
CA LYS A 48 13.44 -11.09 13.48
C LYS A 48 14.19 -12.35 13.06
N ASN A 49 14.94 -12.96 13.99
CA ASN A 49 15.67 -14.20 13.72
C ASN A 49 14.70 -15.36 13.46
N GLN A 50 13.65 -15.50 14.27
CA GLN A 50 12.60 -16.50 14.05
C GLN A 50 11.93 -16.36 12.67
N ILE A 51 11.61 -15.13 12.25
CA ILE A 51 11.05 -14.88 10.91
C ILE A 51 12.05 -15.28 9.81
N ARG A 52 13.34 -14.97 10.00
CA ARG A 52 14.38 -15.33 9.03
C ARG A 52 14.52 -16.85 8.90
N GLU A 53 14.50 -17.57 10.02
CA GLU A 53 14.57 -19.03 10.05
C GLU A 53 13.33 -19.66 9.41
N ALA A 54 12.13 -19.20 9.78
CA ALA A 54 10.87 -19.68 9.18
C ALA A 54 10.85 -19.47 7.66
N ARG A 55 11.32 -18.31 7.17
CA ARG A 55 11.46 -18.04 5.72
C ARG A 55 12.46 -18.98 5.04
N LYS A 56 13.55 -19.33 5.73
CA LYS A 56 14.55 -20.28 5.20
C LYS A 56 13.97 -21.70 5.11
N VAL A 57 13.18 -22.11 6.10
CA VAL A 57 12.49 -23.41 6.10
C VAL A 57 11.47 -23.51 4.97
N ALA A 58 10.73 -22.42 4.69
CA ALA A 58 9.76 -22.39 3.60
C ALA A 58 10.36 -22.22 2.19
N GLY A 59 11.68 -21.99 2.09
CA GLY A 59 12.37 -21.65 0.84
C GLY A 59 12.86 -22.88 0.08
N ASP A 60 11.95 -23.75 -0.37
CA ASP A 60 12.29 -25.03 -1.01
C ASP A 60 13.08 -24.88 -2.33
N THR A 61 12.75 -23.85 -3.14
CA THR A 61 13.41 -23.58 -4.43
C THR A 61 13.45 -22.09 -4.73
N THR A 62 14.23 -21.68 -5.73
CA THR A 62 14.29 -20.29 -6.21
C THR A 62 13.54 -20.13 -7.53
N LEU A 63 13.03 -18.92 -7.80
CA LEU A 63 12.40 -18.59 -9.08
C LEU A 63 13.35 -18.86 -10.27
N SER A 64 14.65 -18.64 -10.09
CA SER A 64 15.66 -18.91 -11.12
C SER A 64 15.82 -20.40 -11.43
N ALA A 65 15.75 -21.28 -10.41
CA ALA A 65 15.85 -22.72 -10.61
C ALA A 65 14.62 -23.25 -11.37
N VAL A 66 13.43 -22.74 -11.05
CA VAL A 66 12.18 -23.14 -11.72
C VAL A 66 12.12 -22.62 -13.16
N ALA A 67 12.56 -21.39 -13.40
CA ALA A 67 12.53 -20.76 -14.71
C ALA A 67 13.71 -21.16 -15.62
N ALA A 68 14.64 -22.00 -15.15
CA ALA A 68 15.89 -22.32 -15.88
C ALA A 68 15.65 -22.95 -17.26
N ASN A 69 14.55 -23.69 -17.42
CA ASN A 69 14.19 -24.37 -18.66
C ASN A 69 13.14 -23.60 -19.48
N MET A 70 12.77 -22.39 -19.08
CA MET A 70 11.84 -21.57 -19.86
C MET A 70 12.56 -20.96 -21.06
N GLU A 71 11.89 -20.96 -22.21
CA GLU A 71 12.41 -20.27 -23.38
C GLU A 71 12.57 -18.78 -23.10
N PRO A 72 13.75 -18.19 -23.40
CA PRO A 72 13.96 -16.77 -23.17
C PRO A 72 13.06 -15.95 -24.09
N ILE A 73 12.51 -14.86 -23.56
CA ILE A 73 11.78 -13.90 -24.39
C ILE A 73 12.79 -13.32 -25.39
N GLY A 74 12.49 -13.48 -26.68
CA GLY A 74 13.32 -12.97 -27.76
C GLY A 74 13.41 -11.44 -27.77
N ARG A 75 14.05 -10.88 -28.80
CA ARG A 75 14.22 -9.43 -28.92
C ARG A 75 12.87 -8.71 -28.99
N ILE A 76 12.53 -7.98 -27.92
CA ILE A 76 11.36 -7.10 -27.90
C ILE A 76 11.72 -5.78 -28.61
N SER A 77 11.08 -5.50 -29.74
CA SER A 77 11.21 -4.23 -30.45
C SER A 77 9.96 -3.38 -30.24
N MET A 78 10.05 -2.35 -29.41
CA MET A 78 8.97 -1.40 -29.19
C MET A 78 9.08 -0.24 -30.18
N ARG A 79 7.97 0.09 -30.84
CA ARG A 79 7.85 1.27 -31.72
C ARG A 79 6.80 2.22 -31.16
N THR A 80 7.16 3.50 -31.07
CA THR A 80 6.22 4.56 -30.68
C THR A 80 5.06 4.63 -31.66
N ARG A 81 3.82 4.43 -31.17
CA ARG A 81 2.60 4.51 -31.99
C ARG A 81 2.05 5.93 -32.07
N ARG A 82 2.02 6.64 -30.94
CA ARG A 82 1.36 7.94 -30.78
C ARG A 82 2.18 8.84 -29.87
N THR A 83 2.08 10.15 -30.12
CA THR A 83 2.72 11.19 -29.30
C THR A 83 1.64 12.17 -28.83
N LEU A 84 1.29 12.12 -27.55
CA LEU A 84 0.25 12.98 -26.96
C LEU A 84 0.86 14.34 -26.60
N ARG A 85 0.53 15.38 -27.38
CA ARG A 85 1.07 16.74 -27.19
C ARG A 85 0.00 17.65 -26.56
N GLY A 86 0.31 18.27 -25.43
CA GLY A 86 -0.64 19.20 -24.80
C GLY A 86 -0.26 19.78 -23.46
N HIS A 87 0.65 19.15 -22.71
CA HIS A 87 1.18 19.74 -21.49
C HIS A 87 2.21 20.81 -21.80
N LEU A 88 2.20 21.88 -20.99
CA LEU A 88 3.11 23.02 -21.13
C LEU A 88 4.33 22.90 -20.22
N ALA A 89 4.31 21.97 -19.27
CA ALA A 89 5.39 21.71 -18.35
C ALA A 89 5.59 20.20 -18.13
N LYS A 90 6.56 19.86 -17.27
CA LYS A 90 6.94 18.47 -16.96
C LYS A 90 5.74 17.67 -16.46
N ILE A 91 5.61 16.44 -16.96
CA ILE A 91 4.61 15.46 -16.52
C ILE A 91 5.22 14.66 -15.37
N TYR A 92 4.51 14.54 -14.24
CA TYR A 92 4.99 13.81 -13.06
C TYR A 92 4.37 12.42 -12.93
N ALA A 93 3.12 12.29 -13.33
CA ALA A 93 2.37 11.05 -13.16
C ALA A 93 1.42 10.83 -14.33
N MET A 94 1.13 9.56 -14.60
CA MET A 94 0.09 9.15 -15.52
C MET A 94 -0.58 7.87 -15.02
N HIS A 95 -1.85 7.67 -15.35
CA HIS A 95 -2.61 6.50 -14.94
C HIS A 95 -3.59 6.07 -16.03
N TRP A 96 -3.56 4.77 -16.36
CA TRP A 96 -4.50 4.18 -17.30
C TRP A 96 -5.84 3.94 -16.62
N SER A 97 -6.93 4.22 -17.34
CA SER A 97 -8.25 3.78 -16.95
C SER A 97 -8.36 2.26 -17.06
N THR A 98 -9.22 1.65 -16.24
CA THR A 98 -9.45 0.18 -16.24
C THR A 98 -10.04 -0.31 -17.55
N ASP A 99 -10.69 0.57 -18.31
CA ASP A 99 -11.21 0.31 -19.65
C ASP A 99 -10.12 0.30 -20.75
N SER A 100 -8.85 0.56 -20.40
CA SER A 100 -7.70 0.67 -21.32
C SER A 100 -7.87 1.67 -22.46
N ARG A 101 -8.91 2.51 -22.41
CA ARG A 101 -9.23 3.48 -23.46
C ARG A 101 -8.68 4.85 -23.11
N ASN A 102 -8.85 5.23 -21.85
CA ASN A 102 -8.48 6.55 -21.38
C ASN A 102 -7.16 6.53 -20.60
N LEU A 103 -6.37 7.58 -20.76
CA LEU A 103 -5.15 7.83 -19.99
C LEU A 103 -5.27 9.20 -19.33
N VAL A 104 -5.00 9.29 -18.03
CA VAL A 104 -4.89 10.57 -17.33
C VAL A 104 -3.42 10.92 -17.17
N SER A 105 -3.04 12.16 -17.45
CA SER A 105 -1.69 12.68 -17.17
C SER A 105 -1.72 13.94 -16.32
N ALA A 106 -0.77 14.05 -15.40
CA ALA A 106 -0.63 15.14 -14.46
C ALA A 106 0.67 15.92 -14.70
N SER A 107 0.57 17.23 -14.88
CA SER A 107 1.72 18.10 -15.15
C SER A 107 1.84 19.24 -14.16
N GLN A 108 3.05 19.78 -14.07
CA GLN A 108 3.39 20.99 -13.33
C GLN A 108 2.67 22.25 -13.86
N ASP A 109 2.09 22.19 -15.05
CA ASP A 109 1.29 23.28 -15.62
C ASP A 109 -0.05 23.50 -14.89
N GLY A 110 -0.34 22.69 -13.86
CA GLY A 110 -1.55 22.77 -13.05
C GLY A 110 -2.76 22.10 -13.71
N LYS A 111 -2.55 21.35 -14.80
CA LYS A 111 -3.61 20.66 -15.54
C LYS A 111 -3.46 19.15 -15.41
N LEU A 112 -4.62 18.49 -15.27
CA LEU A 112 -4.77 17.08 -15.57
C LEU A 112 -5.42 16.97 -16.94
N ILE A 113 -4.85 16.17 -17.84
CA ILE A 113 -5.45 15.93 -19.16
C ILE A 113 -5.90 14.47 -19.21
N VAL A 114 -7.17 14.27 -19.59
CA VAL A 114 -7.72 12.96 -19.94
C VAL A 114 -7.62 12.78 -21.44
N TRP A 115 -6.89 11.75 -21.86
CA TRP A 115 -6.63 11.41 -23.25
C TRP A 115 -7.45 10.19 -23.66
N ASP A 116 -8.07 10.23 -24.84
CA ASP A 116 -8.50 9.02 -25.53
C ASP A 116 -7.30 8.48 -26.31
N THR A 117 -6.82 7.31 -25.90
CA THR A 117 -5.58 6.74 -26.44
C THR A 117 -5.73 6.15 -27.84
N TYR A 118 -6.96 5.92 -28.30
CA TYR A 118 -7.26 5.45 -29.66
C TYR A 118 -7.25 6.61 -30.66
N THR A 119 -7.88 7.71 -30.28
CA THR A 119 -8.05 8.87 -31.17
C THR A 119 -7.00 9.94 -30.96
N THR A 120 -6.17 9.85 -29.91
CA THR A 120 -5.22 10.89 -29.44
C THR A 120 -5.87 12.21 -29.04
N ASN A 121 -7.20 12.22 -28.93
CA ASN A 121 -7.94 13.43 -28.59
C ASN A 121 -7.86 13.71 -27.10
N LYS A 122 -7.84 15.00 -26.75
CA LYS A 122 -8.04 15.46 -25.38
C LYS A 122 -9.54 15.39 -25.10
N VAL A 123 -9.94 14.44 -24.26
CA VAL A 123 -11.35 14.26 -23.88
C VAL A 123 -11.76 15.34 -22.90
N SER A 124 -10.90 15.63 -21.93
CA SER A 124 -11.15 16.66 -20.92
C SER A 124 -9.83 17.17 -20.35
N TYR A 125 -9.87 18.37 -19.79
CA TYR A 125 -8.80 18.91 -18.96
C TYR A 125 -9.42 19.35 -17.63
N ILE A 126 -8.90 18.82 -16.52
CA ILE A 126 -9.29 19.25 -15.18
C ILE A 126 -8.28 20.31 -14.76
N VAL A 127 -8.77 21.53 -14.60
CA VAL A 127 -7.99 22.67 -14.08
C VAL A 127 -8.35 22.82 -12.61
N GLU A 128 -7.38 23.26 -11.81
CA GLU A 128 -7.60 23.91 -10.50
C GLU A 128 -7.57 23.03 -9.23
N THR A 129 -7.67 21.70 -9.31
CA THR A 129 -7.81 20.87 -8.09
C THR A 129 -6.48 20.50 -7.39
N ILE A 130 -5.34 20.50 -8.10
CA ILE A 130 -4.08 19.97 -7.53
C ILE A 130 -3.41 20.96 -6.55
N ASN A 131 -3.45 22.26 -6.85
CA ASN A 131 -2.82 23.27 -5.98
C ASN A 131 -3.58 23.47 -4.64
N THR A 132 -4.86 23.17 -4.58
CA THR A 132 -5.67 23.24 -3.34
C THR A 132 -5.48 22.00 -2.46
N LEU A 133 -5.23 20.82 -3.05
CA LEU A 133 -4.99 19.60 -2.28
C LEU A 133 -3.55 19.51 -1.74
N LEU A 134 -2.55 20.01 -2.48
CA LEU A 134 -1.15 20.03 -2.01
C LEU A 134 -0.88 21.08 -0.93
N LYS A 135 -1.62 22.20 -0.89
CA LYS A 135 -1.42 23.25 0.13
C LYS A 135 -1.96 22.90 1.52
N ARG A 136 -2.69 21.79 1.70
CA ARG A 136 -3.26 21.44 3.00
C ARG A 136 -2.22 20.91 4.01
N ASP A 137 -1.09 20.36 3.56
CA ASP A 137 -0.14 19.71 4.47
C ASP A 137 0.93 20.64 5.06
N ASP A 138 1.29 21.75 4.39
CA ASP A 138 2.34 22.65 4.91
C ASP A 138 1.86 23.60 6.04
N SER A 139 0.55 23.76 6.21
CA SER A 139 -0.03 24.67 7.20
C SER A 139 0.04 24.14 8.65
N LYS A 140 0.24 22.83 8.85
CA LYS A 140 0.29 22.23 10.20
C LYS A 140 1.67 22.22 10.86
N LYS A 141 2.74 22.64 10.16
CA LYS A 141 4.11 22.60 10.71
C LYS A 141 4.61 23.90 11.35
N ARG A 142 3.80 24.97 11.35
CA ARG A 142 4.20 26.32 11.81
C ARG A 142 3.53 26.85 13.09
N LYS A 143 2.59 26.13 13.70
CA LYS A 143 2.00 26.52 15.01
C LYS A 143 2.47 25.56 16.10
N GLY A 144 3.60 25.87 16.74
CA GLY A 144 4.13 25.08 17.87
C GLY A 144 5.47 25.56 18.43
N ARG A 145 5.96 26.74 18.02
CA ARG A 145 7.11 27.41 18.62
C ARG A 145 6.79 28.89 18.72
N GLU A 146 6.13 29.26 19.81
CA GLU A 146 6.19 30.56 20.47
C GLU A 146 5.55 30.41 21.85
#